data_AF-A0A955AHN5-F1
#
_entry.id   AF-A0A955AHN5-F1
#
_cell.length_a   1.000
_cell.length_b   1.000
_cell.length_c   1.000
_cell.angle_alpha   90.00
_cell.angle_beta   90.00
_cell.angle_gamma   90.00
#
_symmetry.space_group_name_H-M   'P 1'
#
loop_
_entity.id
_entity.type
_entity.pdbx_description
1 polymer ?
#
loop_
_entity_poly.entity_id
_entity_poly.type
_entity_poly.pdbx_seq_one_letter_code
_entity_poly.pdbx_strand_id
1 'polypeptide(L)' 'MKLTTQSDYAMRTLMYLATRSDRAHIKDIAVVFKISENHIAKVVNQLAR' A
#
# COMPACT_ATOMS: atom_id res chain seq x y z
N MET A 1 6.96 13.49 16.06
CA MET A 1 6.09 13.11 14.93
C MET A 1 5.83 11.61 15.02
N LYS A 2 4.57 11.16 15.16
CA LYS A 2 4.22 9.72 15.31
C LYS A 2 3.75 9.19 13.96
N LEU A 3 4.50 8.28 13.36
CA LEU A 3 4.04 7.57 12.17
C LEU A 3 2.87 6.67 12.59
N THR A 4 1.72 6.86 11.93
CA THR A 4 0.57 5.99 12.11
C THR A 4 0.71 4.75 11.24
N THR A 5 0.00 3.68 11.58
CA THR A 5 -0.09 2.47 10.74
C THR A 5 -0.54 2.80 9.32
N GLN A 6 -1.44 3.78 9.15
CA GLN A 6 -1.89 4.22 7.83
C GLN A 6 -0.76 4.86 7.02
N SER A 7 0.09 5.69 7.65
CA SER A 7 1.25 6.29 7.00
C SER A 7 2.31 5.25 6.63
N ASP A 8 2.56 4.27 7.50
CA ASP A 8 3.45 3.13 7.22
C ASP A 8 2.96 2.32 6.02
N TYR A 9 1.66 1.98 5.97
CA TYR A 9 1.09 1.23 4.85
C TYR A 9 1.09 2.02 3.55
N ALA A 10 0.86 3.33 3.61
CA ALA A 10 0.97 4.21 2.44
C ALA A 10 2.39 4.22 1.88
N MET A 11 3.40 4.37 2.73
CA MET A 11 4.81 4.32 2.30
C MET A 11 5.16 2.98 1.67
N ARG A 12 4.82 1.86 2.31
CA ARG A 12 5.09 0.51 1.76
C ARG A 12 4.43 0.29 0.41
N THR A 13 3.19 0.77 0.25
CA THR A 13 2.44 0.72 -1.01
C THR A 13 3.17 1.50 -2.10
N LEU A 14 3.57 2.76 -1.81
CA LEU A 14 4.30 3.59 -2.78
C LEU A 14 5.67 3.00 -3.15
N MET A 15 6.42 2.48 -2.17
CA MET A 15 7.70 1.82 -2.42
C MET A 15 7.54 0.58 -3.32
N TYR A 16 6.50 -0.21 -3.10
CA TYR A 16 6.19 -1.38 -3.93
C TYR A 16 5.83 -1.00 -5.37
N LEU A 17 5.08 0.10 -5.54
CA LEU A 17 4.73 0.62 -6.86
C LEU A 17 5.96 1.22 -7.57
N ALA A 18 6.86 1.86 -6.84
CA ALA A 18 8.06 2.47 -7.41
C ALA A 18 9.01 1.44 -8.06
N THR A 19 8.95 0.17 -7.68
CA THR A 19 9.77 -0.89 -8.29
C THR A 19 9.10 -1.59 -9.48
N ARG A 20 7.95 -1.10 -9.95
CA ARG A 20 7.14 -1.73 -11.00
C ARG A 20 6.80 -0.73 -12.09
N SER A 21 6.88 -1.18 -13.33
CA SER A 21 6.55 -0.37 -14.52
C SER A 21 5.12 -0.61 -15.02
N ASP A 22 4.45 -1.61 -14.47
CA ASP A 22 3.12 -2.10 -14.84
C ASP A 22 2.10 -1.93 -13.70
N ARG A 23 0.83 -2.25 -14.00
CA ARG A 23 -0.24 -2.18 -12.99
C ARG A 23 -0.04 -3.26 -11.93
N ALA A 24 -0.07 -2.86 -10.66
CA ALA A 24 -0.04 -3.77 -9.53
C ALA A 24 -1.44 -4.07 -8.98
N HIS A 25 -1.64 -5.27 -8.44
CA HIS A 25 -2.87 -5.62 -7.72
C HIS A 25 -2.72 -5.43 -6.21
N ILE A 26 -3.80 -5.02 -5.55
CA ILE A 26 -3.87 -4.86 -4.08
C ILE A 26 -3.47 -6.15 -3.36
N LYS A 27 -3.89 -7.30 -3.89
CA LYS A 27 -3.58 -8.63 -3.36
C LYS A 27 -2.07 -8.89 -3.29
N ASP A 28 -1.31 -8.45 -4.29
CA ASP A 28 0.13 -8.70 -4.32
C ASP A 28 0.84 -7.92 -3.21
N ILE A 29 0.44 -6.66 -3.01
CA ILE A 29 0.96 -5.78 -1.95
C ILE A 29 0.63 -6.36 -0.57
N ALA A 30 -0.62 -6.81 -0.40
CA ALA A 30 -1.10 -7.45 0.82
C ALA A 30 -0.29 -8.69 1.18
N VAL A 31 0.00 -9.56 0.20
CA VAL A 31 0.81 -10.77 0.39
C VAL A 31 2.26 -10.42 0.72
N VAL A 32 2.89 -9.52 -0.03
CA VAL A 32 4.31 -9.17 0.17
C VAL A 32 4.56 -8.58 1.56
N PHE A 33 3.67 -7.71 2.03
CA PHE A 33 3.84 -7.06 3.34
C PHE A 33 3.06 -7.72 4.48
N LYS A 34 2.34 -8.82 4.22
CA LYS A 34 1.49 -9.52 5.19
C LYS A 34 0.46 -8.59 5.86
N ILE A 35 -0.14 -7.72 5.07
CA ILE A 35 -1.19 -6.78 5.48
C ILE A 35 -2.50 -7.24 4.83
N SER A 36 -3.65 -7.11 5.51
CA SER A 36 -4.91 -7.51 4.88
C SER A 36 -5.28 -6.60 3.70
N GLU A 37 -5.89 -7.19 2.67
CA GLU A 37 -6.30 -6.48 1.45
C GLU A 37 -7.19 -5.26 1.76
N ASN A 38 -8.07 -5.35 2.76
CA ASN A 38 -8.92 -4.24 3.19
C ASN A 38 -8.13 -3.01 3.63
N HIS A 39 -7.01 -3.19 4.35
CA HIS A 39 -6.18 -2.07 4.77
C HIS A 39 -5.45 -1.43 3.60
N ILE A 40 -4.91 -2.24 2.68
CA ILE A 40 -4.26 -1.73 1.46
C ILE A 40 -5.27 -1.02 0.56
N ALA A 41 -6.47 -1.59 0.38
CA ALA A 41 -7.53 -0.97 -0.42
C ALA A 41 -7.94 0.41 0.13
N LYS A 42 -8.07 0.55 1.45
CA LYS A 42 -8.34 1.85 2.09
C LYS A 42 -7.23 2.86 1.81
N VAL A 43 -5.97 2.44 1.96
CA VAL A 43 -4.79 3.28 1.72
C VAL A 43 -4.70 3.70 0.26
N VAL A 44 -4.84 2.77 -0.68
CA VAL A 44 -4.81 3.08 -2.13
C VAL A 44 -5.93 4.05 -2.52
N ASN A 45 -7.16 3.84 -2.02
CA ASN A 45 -8.26 4.78 -2.26
C ASN A 45 -7.98 6.18 -1.71
N GLN A 46 -7.23 6.30 -0.61
CA GLN A 46 -6.82 7.59 -0.07
C GLN A 46 -5.68 8.23 -0.87
N LEU A 47 -4.75 7.43 -1.39
CA LEU A 47 -3.65 7.91 -2.23
C LEU A 47 -4.10 8.33 -3.63
N ALA A 48 -5.22 7.79 -4.12
CA ALA A 48 -5.79 8.12 -5.43
C ALA A 48 -6.72 9.36 -5.41
N ARG A 49 -7.01 9.91 -4.22
CA ARG A 49 -7.70 11.19 -4.07
C ARG A 49 -6.72 12.33 -4.27
#